data_AF-A0A653TR44-F1
#
_entry.id   AF-A0A653TR44-F1
#
_cell.length_a   1.000
_cell.length_b   1.000
_cell.length_c   1.000
_cell.angle_alpha   90.00
_cell.angle_beta   90.00
_cell.angle_gamma   90.00
#
_symmetry.space_group_name_H-M   'P 1'
#
loop_
_entity.id
_entity.type
_entity.pdbx_description
1 polymer ?
#
loop_
_entity_poly.entity_id
_entity_poly.type
_entity_poly.pdbx_seq_one_letter_code
_entity_poly.pdbx_strand_id
1 'polypeptide(L)'
;MEAIAKKLKGMSDDVAEKYLDELIETKKLDDFINAKDYKFRKLGLRFQHSFKNFKTGMKEINHYIIDSNGKKILQGTSSIDKEGILFNVFDVSFDYKGQDISKAMYELIKKYNFEKIECSFPAKSMKDNYDAFMKVYKNVLDNKVEAALSTPAGKSITKIFENKFKPTNITITEGKNVNMYWEKK
;
A
#
# COMPACT_ATOMS: atom_id res chain seq x y z
N MET A 1 -20.50 13.12 16.17
CA MET A 1 -21.73 12.29 16.29
C MET A 1 -22.76 12.65 15.23
N GLU A 2 -23.01 13.93 14.95
CA GLU A 2 -23.99 14.38 13.93
C GLU A 2 -23.74 13.86 12.49
N ALA A 3 -22.47 13.79 12.05
CA ALA A 3 -22.14 13.31 10.70
C ALA A 3 -22.44 11.83 10.47
N ILE A 4 -22.32 10.98 11.51
CA ILE A 4 -22.65 9.55 11.43
C ILE A 4 -24.18 9.39 11.42
N ALA A 5 -24.88 10.07 12.33
CA ALA A 5 -26.34 10.05 12.39
C ALA A 5 -27.00 10.49 11.07
N LYS A 6 -26.46 11.53 10.42
CA LYS A 6 -26.93 11.98 9.10
C LYS A 6 -26.75 10.92 8.01
N LYS A 7 -25.69 10.12 8.09
CA LYS A 7 -25.33 9.11 7.09
C LYS A 7 -26.11 7.80 7.27
N LEU A 8 -26.50 7.49 8.51
CA LEU A 8 -27.38 6.35 8.83
C LEU A 8 -28.84 6.61 8.46
N LYS A 9 -29.26 7.88 8.33
CA LYS A 9 -30.64 8.26 8.04
C LYS A 9 -31.10 7.67 6.70
N GLY A 10 -32.11 6.79 6.74
CA GLY A 10 -32.69 6.16 5.55
C GLY A 10 -32.04 4.84 5.13
N MET A 11 -31.04 4.35 5.88
CA MET A 11 -30.55 2.97 5.76
C MET A 11 -31.50 2.02 6.48
N SER A 12 -31.62 0.78 6.00
CA SER A 12 -32.19 -0.30 6.82
C SER A 12 -31.26 -0.64 7.97
N ASP A 13 -31.79 -1.24 9.04
CA ASP A 13 -31.02 -1.58 10.23
C ASP A 13 -29.79 -2.45 9.91
N ASP A 14 -29.95 -3.50 9.08
CA ASP A 14 -28.85 -4.36 8.63
C ASP A 14 -27.74 -3.60 7.89
N VAL A 15 -28.11 -2.60 7.08
CA VAL A 15 -27.15 -1.79 6.33
C VAL A 15 -26.44 -0.80 7.24
N ALA A 16 -27.16 -0.22 8.21
CA ALA A 16 -26.61 0.66 9.23
C ALA A 16 -25.61 -0.07 10.13
N GLU A 17 -25.94 -1.29 10.58
CA GLU A 17 -25.07 -2.12 11.41
C GLU A 17 -23.77 -2.46 10.68
N LYS A 18 -23.85 -2.98 9.45
CA LYS A 18 -22.67 -3.28 8.63
C LYS A 18 -21.80 -2.04 8.40
N TYR A 19 -22.41 -0.88 8.19
CA TYR A 19 -21.67 0.37 8.02
C TYR A 19 -20.91 0.78 9.29
N LEU A 20 -21.52 0.60 10.47
CA LEU A 20 -20.88 0.89 11.75
C LEU A 20 -19.73 -0.08 12.05
N ASP A 21 -19.90 -1.36 11.76
CA ASP A 21 -18.84 -2.37 11.92
C ASP A 21 -17.61 -2.03 11.07
N GLU A 22 -17.82 -1.64 9.82
CA GLU A 22 -16.74 -1.22 8.94
C GLU A 22 -16.02 0.05 9.45
N LEU A 23 -16.76 1.01 10.01
CA LEU A 23 -16.18 2.20 10.64
C LEU A 23 -15.34 1.84 11.89
N ILE A 24 -15.85 0.95 12.72
CA ILE A 24 -15.16 0.47 13.92
C ILE A 24 -13.86 -0.24 13.51
N GLU A 25 -13.92 -1.12 12.51
CA GLU A 25 -12.74 -1.86 12.05
C GLU A 25 -11.69 -0.93 11.42
N THR A 26 -12.13 0.06 10.65
CA THR A 26 -11.24 1.10 10.11
C THR A 26 -10.52 1.84 11.24
N LYS A 27 -11.26 2.27 12.26
CA LYS A 27 -10.67 2.98 13.39
C LYS A 27 -9.69 2.10 14.17
N LYS A 28 -10.02 0.83 14.41
CA LYS A 28 -9.12 -0.13 15.08
C LYS A 28 -7.79 -0.29 14.31
N LEU A 29 -7.86 -0.41 13.00
CA LEU A 29 -6.67 -0.51 12.15
C LEU A 29 -5.85 0.79 12.14
N ASP A 30 -6.50 1.95 12.09
CA ASP A 30 -5.83 3.25 12.21
C ASP A 30 -5.11 3.38 13.56
N ASP A 31 -5.79 3.04 14.66
CA ASP A 31 -5.24 3.08 16.01
C ASP A 31 -4.07 2.10 16.15
N PHE A 32 -4.17 0.89 15.58
CA PHE A 32 -3.06 -0.08 15.51
C PHE A 32 -1.83 0.48 14.82
N ILE A 33 -1.98 1.15 13.67
CA ILE A 33 -0.85 1.76 12.95
C ILE A 33 -0.28 2.94 13.74
N ASN A 34 -1.14 3.78 14.31
CA ASN A 34 -0.74 4.96 15.07
C ASN A 34 -0.08 4.66 16.44
N ALA A 35 -0.27 3.45 16.97
CA ALA A 35 0.39 2.99 18.19
C ALA A 35 1.86 2.56 17.97
N LYS A 36 2.29 2.38 16.71
CA LYS A 36 3.67 1.99 16.37
C LYS A 36 4.61 3.21 16.34
N ASP A 37 5.90 2.98 16.62
CA ASP A 37 6.94 4.03 16.59
C ASP A 37 7.42 4.36 15.17
N TYR A 38 6.53 4.85 14.31
CA TYR A 38 6.91 5.37 13.00
C TYR A 38 7.44 6.81 13.12
N LYS A 39 8.41 7.18 12.28
CA LYS A 39 9.02 8.52 12.31
C LYS A 39 8.01 9.67 12.18
N PHE A 40 7.00 9.54 11.32
CA PHE A 40 5.96 10.57 11.19
C PHE A 40 5.20 10.84 12.51
N ARG A 41 5.12 9.88 13.44
CA ARG A 41 4.46 10.07 14.74
C ARG A 41 5.20 11.06 15.62
N LYS A 42 6.53 11.10 15.54
CA LYS A 42 7.39 12.05 16.27
C LYS A 42 7.19 13.49 15.81
N LEU A 43 6.65 13.67 14.61
CA LEU A 43 6.26 14.96 14.04
C LEU A 43 4.83 15.36 14.39
N GLY A 44 4.14 14.62 15.26
CA GLY A 44 2.74 14.86 15.62
C GLY A 44 1.72 14.44 14.55
N LEU A 45 2.17 13.80 13.47
CA LEU A 45 1.33 13.37 12.36
C LEU A 45 0.62 12.04 12.68
N ARG A 46 -0.56 11.82 12.11
CA ARG A 46 -1.33 10.58 12.30
C ARG A 46 -1.60 9.90 10.97
N PHE A 47 -1.63 8.58 10.98
CA PHE A 47 -2.08 7.77 9.87
C PHE A 47 -3.61 7.62 9.90
N GLN A 48 -4.23 7.63 8.74
CA GLN A 48 -5.64 7.25 8.55
C GLN A 48 -5.80 6.53 7.22
N HIS A 49 -6.70 5.56 7.14
CA HIS A 49 -7.15 5.02 5.86
C HIS A 49 -8.65 5.15 5.64
N SER A 50 -9.07 4.93 4.41
CA SER A 50 -10.47 4.69 4.05
C SER A 50 -10.52 3.65 2.95
N PHE A 51 -11.55 2.83 2.93
CA PHE A 51 -11.76 1.86 1.86
C PHE A 51 -12.97 2.25 1.01
N LYS A 52 -12.97 1.77 -0.23
CA LYS A 52 -14.07 1.87 -1.19
C LYS A 52 -14.22 0.53 -1.88
N ASN A 53 -15.40 -0.07 -1.74
CA ASN A 53 -15.75 -1.30 -2.44
C ASN A 53 -16.43 -0.93 -3.76
N PHE A 54 -15.98 -1.54 -4.87
CA PHE A 54 -16.56 -1.34 -6.19
C PHE A 54 -17.49 -2.50 -6.54
N LYS A 55 -18.46 -2.26 -7.43
CA LYS A 55 -19.38 -3.30 -7.93
C LYS A 55 -18.66 -4.46 -8.62
N THR A 56 -17.43 -4.23 -9.09
CA THR A 56 -16.57 -5.24 -9.71
C THR A 56 -15.96 -6.24 -8.70
N GLY A 57 -16.18 -6.04 -7.40
CA GLY A 57 -15.52 -6.80 -6.34
C GLY A 57 -14.14 -6.26 -5.96
N MET A 58 -13.65 -5.21 -6.63
CA MET A 58 -12.41 -4.54 -6.27
C MET A 58 -12.58 -3.75 -4.97
N LYS A 59 -11.59 -3.86 -4.08
CA LYS A 59 -11.46 -3.05 -2.87
C LYS A 59 -10.32 -2.07 -3.04
N GLU A 60 -10.61 -0.79 -2.99
CA GLU A 60 -9.60 0.28 -2.94
C GLU A 60 -9.40 0.72 -1.50
N ILE A 61 -8.16 1.04 -1.14
CA ILE A 61 -7.73 1.52 0.16
C ILE A 61 -6.91 2.78 -0.08
N ASN A 62 -7.44 3.92 0.35
CA ASN A 62 -6.75 5.20 0.28
C ASN A 62 -6.06 5.47 1.63
N HIS A 63 -4.77 5.79 1.57
CA HIS A 63 -3.90 5.97 2.73
C HIS A 63 -3.57 7.45 2.90
N TYR A 64 -3.70 7.94 4.13
CA TYR A 64 -3.57 9.36 4.42
C TYR A 64 -2.68 9.61 5.62
N ILE A 65 -2.05 10.78 5.60
CA ILE A 65 -1.51 11.42 6.80
C ILE A 65 -2.41 12.58 7.18
N ILE A 66 -2.67 12.68 8.47
CA ILE A 66 -3.36 13.79 9.12
C ILE A 66 -2.30 14.66 9.78
N ASP A 67 -2.21 15.92 9.37
CA ASP A 67 -1.27 16.87 9.96
C ASP A 67 -1.75 17.39 11.33
N SER A 68 -0.94 18.22 11.97
CA SER A 68 -1.26 18.83 13.28
C SER A 68 -2.51 19.71 13.25
N ASN A 69 -2.90 20.22 12.08
CA ASN A 69 -4.08 21.05 11.88
C ASN A 69 -5.32 20.21 11.52
N GLY A 70 -5.18 18.88 11.46
CA GLY A 70 -6.26 17.97 11.06
C GLY A 70 -6.45 17.87 9.55
N LYS A 71 -5.56 18.45 8.73
CA LYS A 71 -5.63 18.34 7.26
C LYS A 71 -5.28 16.92 6.84
N LYS A 72 -6.14 16.35 6.00
CA LYS A 72 -5.97 15.02 5.42
C LYS A 72 -5.21 15.10 4.10
N ILE A 73 -4.09 14.39 4.02
CA ILE A 73 -3.17 14.42 2.87
C ILE A 73 -3.02 12.98 2.36
N LEU A 74 -3.44 12.73 1.12
CA LEU A 74 -3.31 11.42 0.47
C LEU A 74 -1.83 11.10 0.26
N GLN A 75 -1.42 9.89 0.61
CA GLN A 75 -0.03 9.40 0.47
C GLN A 75 0.07 8.16 -0.42
N GLY A 76 -1.07 7.59 -0.81
CA GLY A 76 -1.10 6.47 -1.72
C GLY A 76 -2.45 5.77 -1.73
N THR A 77 -2.60 4.91 -2.71
CA THR A 77 -3.76 4.06 -2.90
C THR A 77 -3.30 2.63 -3.14
N SER A 78 -4.02 1.69 -2.55
CA SER A 78 -3.91 0.27 -2.86
C SER A 78 -5.24 -0.22 -3.41
N SER A 79 -5.21 -1.18 -4.32
CA SER A 79 -6.40 -1.90 -4.76
C SER A 79 -6.15 -3.39 -4.69
N ILE A 80 -7.14 -4.13 -4.20
CA ILE A 80 -7.17 -5.60 -4.22
C ILE A 80 -8.35 -5.99 -5.08
N ASP A 81 -8.09 -6.69 -6.17
CA ASP A 81 -9.16 -7.19 -7.04
C ASP A 81 -9.81 -8.46 -6.47
N LYS A 82 -10.84 -8.95 -7.18
CA LYS A 82 -11.56 -10.18 -6.80
C LYS A 82 -10.70 -11.45 -6.84
N GLU A 83 -9.56 -11.40 -7.55
CA GLU A 83 -8.61 -12.51 -7.70
C GLU A 83 -7.53 -12.46 -6.61
N GLY A 84 -7.58 -11.45 -5.73
CA GLY A 84 -6.60 -11.26 -4.68
C GLY A 84 -5.28 -10.70 -5.18
N ILE A 85 -5.28 -9.98 -6.31
CA ILE A 85 -4.10 -9.27 -6.81
C ILE A 85 -4.09 -7.86 -6.19
N LEU A 86 -3.05 -7.59 -5.40
CA LEU A 86 -2.76 -6.30 -4.82
C LEU A 86 -1.99 -5.44 -5.81
N PHE A 87 -2.52 -4.25 -6.11
CA PHE A 87 -1.82 -3.19 -6.80
C PHE A 87 -1.60 -2.01 -5.85
N ASN A 88 -0.42 -1.40 -5.86
CA ASN A 88 -0.07 -0.29 -4.99
C ASN A 88 0.46 0.90 -5.81
N VAL A 89 -0.10 2.07 -5.55
CA VAL A 89 0.41 3.36 -6.01
C VAL A 89 0.71 4.19 -4.79
N PHE A 90 1.92 4.07 -4.28
CA PHE A 90 2.39 4.87 -3.14
C PHE A 90 3.04 6.14 -3.67
N ASP A 91 2.35 7.25 -3.48
CA ASP A 91 2.83 8.58 -3.84
C ASP A 91 3.06 9.38 -2.55
N VAL A 92 4.12 9.00 -1.82
CA VAL A 92 4.49 9.71 -0.60
C VAL A 92 5.00 11.08 -0.99
N SER A 93 4.25 12.10 -0.60
CA SER A 93 4.56 13.50 -0.91
C SER A 93 5.96 13.87 -0.40
N PHE A 94 6.63 14.76 -1.15
CA PHE A 94 8.04 15.12 -0.91
C PHE A 94 8.34 15.47 0.55
N ASP A 95 7.47 16.25 1.19
CA ASP A 95 7.61 16.72 2.57
C ASP A 95 7.66 15.58 3.60
N TYR A 96 7.22 14.38 3.21
CA TYR A 96 7.19 13.22 4.10
C TYR A 96 8.05 12.04 3.62
N LYS A 97 8.91 12.25 2.61
CA LYS A 97 9.89 11.23 2.22
C LYS A 97 10.80 10.90 3.41
N GLY A 98 11.07 9.60 3.59
CA GLY A 98 11.90 9.11 4.70
C GLY A 98 11.21 9.04 6.06
N GLN A 99 9.92 9.39 6.17
CA GLN A 99 9.16 9.41 7.43
C GLN A 99 8.42 8.09 7.75
N ASP A 100 8.83 6.97 7.14
CA ASP A 100 8.24 5.64 7.33
C ASP A 100 6.77 5.46 6.89
N ILE A 101 6.19 6.40 6.14
CA ILE A 101 4.78 6.33 5.68
C ILE A 101 4.52 5.08 4.83
N SER A 102 5.38 4.78 3.84
CA SER A 102 5.21 3.56 3.02
C SER A 102 5.25 2.28 3.84
N LYS A 103 5.98 2.26 4.95
CA LYS A 103 6.01 1.10 5.86
C LYS A 103 4.67 0.95 6.58
N ALA A 104 4.10 2.06 7.07
CA ALA A 104 2.76 2.05 7.66
C ALA A 104 1.68 1.58 6.68
N MET A 105 1.74 2.02 5.40
CA MET A 105 0.81 1.56 4.36
C MET A 105 0.91 0.05 4.14
N TYR A 106 2.11 -0.50 3.96
CA TYR A 106 2.30 -1.95 3.81
C TYR A 106 1.89 -2.75 5.05
N GLU A 107 2.13 -2.23 6.27
CA GLU A 107 1.72 -2.88 7.52
C GLU A 107 0.19 -2.93 7.68
N LEU A 108 -0.52 -1.89 7.24
CA LEU A 108 -1.97 -1.93 7.15
C LEU A 108 -2.42 -2.97 6.12
N ILE A 109 -1.80 -2.96 4.93
CA ILE A 109 -2.18 -3.87 3.84
C ILE A 109 -1.99 -5.34 4.22
N LYS A 110 -1.00 -5.66 5.06
CA LYS A 110 -0.77 -7.01 5.62
C LYS A 110 -1.98 -7.58 6.37
N LYS A 111 -2.94 -6.74 6.76
CA LYS A 111 -4.19 -7.17 7.42
C LYS A 111 -5.26 -7.64 6.43
N TYR A 112 -5.08 -7.41 5.13
CA TYR A 112 -5.97 -7.92 4.10
C TYR A 112 -5.41 -9.18 3.45
N ASN A 113 -6.29 -10.05 2.99
CA ASN A 113 -5.89 -11.22 2.23
C ASN A 113 -5.72 -10.85 0.76
N PHE A 114 -4.55 -11.17 0.20
CA PHE A 114 -4.21 -11.08 -1.22
C PHE A 114 -3.16 -12.15 -1.50
N GLU A 115 -3.14 -12.69 -2.72
CA GLU A 115 -2.25 -13.79 -3.12
C GLU A 115 -1.03 -13.31 -3.91
N LYS A 116 -1.19 -12.18 -4.61
CA LYS A 116 -0.15 -11.60 -5.47
C LYS A 116 -0.03 -10.10 -5.26
N ILE A 117 1.15 -9.55 -5.51
CA ILE A 117 1.38 -8.11 -5.60
C ILE A 117 1.87 -7.81 -7.01
N GLU A 118 1.11 -7.04 -7.77
CA GLU A 118 1.56 -6.52 -9.05
C GLU A 118 2.49 -5.31 -8.83
N CYS A 119 3.63 -5.31 -9.49
CA CYS A 119 4.62 -4.24 -9.41
C CYS A 119 5.05 -3.79 -10.81
N SER A 120 5.10 -2.47 -10.99
CA SER A 120 5.58 -1.83 -12.20
C SER A 120 6.56 -0.73 -11.81
N PHE A 121 7.78 -0.77 -12.33
CA PHE A 121 8.84 0.20 -12.11
C PHE A 121 9.11 0.96 -13.41
N PRO A 122 8.27 1.95 -13.78
CA PRO A 122 8.49 2.75 -14.97
C PRO A 122 9.75 3.60 -14.82
N ALA A 123 10.57 3.63 -15.88
CA ALA A 123 11.87 4.32 -15.88
C ALA A 123 11.78 5.84 -15.61
N LYS A 124 10.62 6.45 -15.89
CA LYS A 124 10.40 7.91 -15.76
C LYS A 124 9.74 8.36 -14.45
N SER A 125 8.82 7.58 -13.88
CA SER A 125 7.98 8.01 -12.74
C SER A 125 8.24 7.25 -11.44
N MET A 126 8.92 6.10 -11.46
CA MET A 126 9.36 5.36 -10.26
C MET A 126 10.85 5.04 -10.33
N LYS A 127 11.64 6.09 -10.58
CA LYS A 127 13.05 6.00 -10.92
C LYS A 127 13.87 5.25 -9.87
N ASP A 128 13.58 5.40 -8.57
CA ASP A 128 14.35 4.76 -7.50
C ASP A 128 14.30 3.22 -7.58
N ASN A 129 13.14 2.62 -7.84
CA ASN A 129 13.02 1.17 -7.98
C ASN A 129 13.61 0.68 -9.31
N TYR A 130 13.36 1.40 -10.41
CA TYR A 130 13.89 1.05 -11.72
C TYR A 130 15.42 1.12 -11.75
N ASP A 131 16.01 2.21 -11.27
CA ASP A 131 17.47 2.39 -11.21
C ASP A 131 18.13 1.34 -10.32
N ALA A 132 17.56 1.07 -9.15
CA ALA A 132 18.08 0.04 -8.24
C ALA A 132 18.06 -1.34 -8.90
N PHE A 133 16.97 -1.68 -9.60
CA PHE A 133 16.87 -2.92 -10.35
C PHE A 133 17.94 -3.00 -11.45
N MET A 134 18.03 -1.98 -12.31
CA MET A 134 18.95 -1.96 -13.45
C MET A 134 20.43 -1.87 -13.05
N LYS A 135 20.73 -1.37 -11.84
CA LYS A 135 22.09 -1.37 -11.28
C LYS A 135 22.61 -2.78 -11.03
N VAL A 136 21.74 -3.69 -10.58
CA VAL A 136 22.08 -5.08 -10.25
C VAL A 136 21.85 -6.01 -11.44
N TYR A 137 20.80 -5.78 -12.21
CA TYR A 137 20.44 -6.63 -13.33
C TYR A 137 21.52 -6.66 -14.41
N LYS A 138 21.90 -7.87 -14.80
CA LYS A 138 22.75 -8.15 -15.96
C LYS A 138 22.09 -9.29 -16.74
N ASN A 139 21.68 -9.01 -17.98
CA ASN A 139 21.01 -10.02 -18.83
C ASN A 139 21.82 -11.32 -18.95
N VAL A 140 23.15 -11.21 -19.04
CA VAL A 140 24.07 -12.36 -19.14
C VAL A 140 24.14 -13.23 -17.88
N LEU A 141 23.69 -12.74 -16.73
CA LEU A 141 23.68 -13.48 -15.46
C LEU A 141 22.29 -14.03 -15.10
N ASP A 142 21.25 -13.70 -15.88
CA ASP A 142 19.83 -13.99 -15.59
C ASP A 142 19.41 -13.71 -14.12
N ASN A 143 20.01 -12.69 -13.51
CA ASN A 143 19.87 -12.40 -12.08
C ASN A 143 18.64 -11.52 -11.74
N LYS A 144 17.51 -11.76 -12.42
CA LYS A 144 16.30 -10.92 -12.30
C LYS A 144 15.72 -10.90 -10.88
N VAL A 145 15.74 -12.05 -10.19
CA VAL A 145 15.25 -12.18 -8.81
C VAL A 145 16.13 -11.41 -7.83
N GLU A 146 17.45 -11.50 -7.98
CA GLU A 146 18.40 -10.74 -7.18
C GLU A 146 18.18 -9.22 -7.37
N ALA A 147 18.05 -8.80 -8.63
CA ALA A 147 17.76 -7.42 -8.97
C ALA A 147 16.44 -6.93 -8.35
N ALA A 148 15.37 -7.73 -8.42
CA ALA A 148 14.08 -7.43 -7.78
C ALA A 148 14.21 -7.24 -6.26
N LEU A 149 14.92 -8.15 -5.57
CA LEU A 149 15.15 -8.08 -4.12
C LEU A 149 16.03 -6.89 -3.70
N SER A 150 16.87 -6.38 -4.61
CA SER A 150 17.73 -5.23 -4.33
C SER A 150 16.98 -3.89 -4.30
N THR A 151 15.78 -3.82 -4.91
CA THR A 151 14.98 -2.59 -5.01
C THR A 151 14.43 -2.14 -3.64
N PRO A 152 14.17 -0.83 -3.43
CA PRO A 152 13.46 -0.35 -2.24
C PRO A 152 12.12 -1.05 -1.99
N ALA A 153 11.33 -1.29 -3.03
CA ALA A 153 10.07 -2.04 -2.95
C ALA A 153 10.31 -3.50 -2.54
N GLY A 154 11.26 -4.19 -3.17
CA GLY A 154 11.61 -5.57 -2.85
C GLY A 154 12.05 -5.73 -1.40
N LYS A 155 12.96 -4.88 -0.92
CA LYS A 155 13.38 -4.85 0.50
C LYS A 155 12.20 -4.64 1.46
N SER A 156 11.26 -3.78 1.10
CA SER A 156 10.07 -3.49 1.92
C SER A 156 9.12 -4.69 1.98
N ILE A 157 8.80 -5.28 0.83
CA ILE A 157 7.95 -6.46 0.71
C ILE A 157 8.56 -7.63 1.48
N THR A 158 9.84 -7.94 1.24
CA THR A 158 10.54 -9.04 1.92
C THR A 158 10.56 -8.86 3.44
N LYS A 159 10.80 -7.63 3.93
CA LYS A 159 10.84 -7.34 5.38
C LYS A 159 9.45 -7.42 6.02
N ILE A 160 8.46 -6.75 5.43
CA ILE A 160 7.12 -6.61 6.04
C ILE A 160 6.34 -7.92 5.98
N PHE A 161 6.48 -8.67 4.89
CA PHE A 161 5.83 -9.97 4.71
C PHE A 161 6.74 -11.13 5.11
N GLU A 162 7.83 -10.90 5.84
CA GLU A 162 8.66 -11.95 6.46
C GLU A 162 9.10 -13.03 5.46
N ASN A 163 9.56 -12.63 4.27
CA ASN A 163 9.96 -13.53 3.18
C ASN A 163 8.85 -14.47 2.66
N LYS A 164 7.57 -14.21 2.94
CA LYS A 164 6.43 -15.03 2.43
C LYS A 164 6.13 -14.81 0.95
N PHE A 165 6.73 -13.82 0.32
CA PHE A 165 6.56 -13.52 -1.09
C PHE A 165 7.89 -13.69 -1.85
N LYS A 166 7.80 -14.09 -3.11
CA LYS A 166 8.94 -14.15 -4.05
C LYS A 166 8.57 -13.44 -5.36
N PRO A 167 9.53 -12.77 -6.02
CA PRO A 167 9.26 -12.14 -7.31
C PRO A 167 9.18 -13.21 -8.41
N THR A 168 8.19 -13.10 -9.28
CA THR A 168 7.93 -14.00 -10.42
C THR A 168 7.51 -13.20 -11.65
N ASN A 169 7.51 -13.85 -12.82
CA ASN A 169 7.07 -13.28 -14.11
C ASN A 169 7.72 -11.92 -14.43
N ILE A 170 9.02 -11.79 -14.12
CA ILE A 170 9.76 -10.54 -14.27
C ILE A 170 10.01 -10.26 -15.75
N THR A 171 9.39 -9.20 -16.26
CA THR A 171 9.52 -8.74 -17.64
C THR A 171 10.23 -7.39 -17.66
N ILE A 172 11.29 -7.28 -18.45
CA ILE A 172 12.15 -6.10 -18.49
C ILE A 172 12.10 -5.54 -19.90
N THR A 173 11.68 -4.28 -20.02
CA THR A 173 11.79 -3.50 -21.24
C THR A 173 12.74 -2.35 -20.97
N GLU A 174 14.01 -2.53 -21.36
CA GLU A 174 15.08 -1.58 -21.07
C GLU A 174 14.74 -0.16 -21.56
N GLY A 175 15.07 0.82 -20.73
CA GLY A 175 14.73 2.23 -20.93
C GLY A 175 13.25 2.57 -20.75
N LYS A 176 12.39 1.58 -20.47
CA LYS A 176 10.94 1.79 -20.36
C LYS A 176 10.38 1.37 -19.01
N ASN A 177 10.42 0.09 -18.68
CA ASN A 177 9.72 -0.45 -17.51
C ASN A 177 10.25 -1.82 -17.07
N VAL A 178 10.11 -2.11 -15.78
CA VAL A 178 10.23 -3.47 -15.22
C VAL A 178 8.89 -3.84 -14.59
N ASN A 179 8.25 -4.90 -15.09
CA ASN A 179 7.02 -5.45 -14.53
C ASN A 179 7.31 -6.78 -13.84
N MET A 180 6.65 -7.04 -12.73
CA MET A 180 6.76 -8.32 -12.02
C MET A 180 5.55 -8.55 -11.12
N TYR A 181 5.36 -9.80 -10.72
CA TYR A 181 4.52 -10.15 -9.58
C TYR A 181 5.38 -10.52 -8.37
N TRP A 182 4.88 -10.26 -7.18
CA TRP A 182 5.30 -10.95 -5.97
C TRP A 182 4.22 -11.93 -5.60
N GLU A 183 4.54 -13.22 -5.60
CA GLU A 183 3.57 -14.28 -5.29
C GLU A 183 3.89 -14.89 -3.93
N LYS A 184 2.85 -15.23 -3.16
CA LYS A 184 3.01 -16.00 -1.94
C LYS A 184 3.76 -17.31 -2.23
N LYS A 185 4.65 -17.68 -1.32
CA LYS A 185 5.40 -18.94 -1.35
C LYS A 185 4.53 -20.13 -0.98
#